data_AF-A0A7C4HD79-F1
#
_entry.id   AF-A0A7C4HD79-F1
#
_cell.length_a   1.000
_cell.length_b   1.000
_cell.length_c   1.000
_cell.angle_alpha   90.00
_cell.angle_beta   90.00
_cell.angle_gamma   90.00
#
_symmetry.space_group_name_H-M   'P 1'
#
loop_
_entity.id
_entity.type
_entity.pdbx_description
1 polymer ?
#
loop_
_entity_poly.entity_id
_entity_poly.type
_entity_poly.pdbx_seq_one_letter_code
_entity_poly.pdbx_strand_id
1 'polypeptide(L)'
;MCTVVCPINQYMDLKPHVIIRYVQLKSIDFKKLSSVWKCVSCMACVDRCPRDVGPGVIFEAIRSLVLRKGIDAVDYNKLVDFEKTPSMALIALSRKMTG
;
A
#
# COMPACT_ATOMS: atom_id res chain seq x y z
N MET A 1 11.19 -11.95 -7.76
CA MET A 1 9.84 -12.50 -7.99
C MET A 1 8.74 -11.47 -7.72
N CYS A 2 8.58 -10.95 -6.49
CA CYS A 2 7.50 -10.03 -6.11
C CYS A 2 7.31 -8.79 -7.03
N THR A 3 8.38 -8.22 -7.57
CA THR A 3 8.28 -7.09 -8.53
C THR A 3 7.72 -7.52 -9.87
N VAL A 4 8.13 -8.68 -10.39
CA VAL A 4 7.71 -9.18 -11.71
C VAL A 4 6.22 -9.52 -11.71
N VAL A 5 5.73 -10.10 -10.62
CA VAL A 5 4.32 -10.51 -10.47
C VAL A 5 3.39 -9.36 -10.08
N CYS A 6 3.93 -8.22 -9.67
CA CYS A 6 3.12 -7.07 -9.26
C CYS A 6 2.60 -6.34 -10.50
N PRO A 7 1.27 -6.24 -10.71
CA PRO A 7 0.70 -5.61 -11.91
C PRO A 7 0.92 -4.10 -11.94
N ILE A 8 1.04 -3.47 -10.78
CA ILE A 8 1.19 -2.01 -10.64
C ILE A 8 2.64 -1.59 -10.34
N ASN A 9 3.61 -2.47 -10.61
CA ASN A 9 5.03 -2.22 -10.31
C ASN A 9 5.58 -0.96 -11.02
N GLN A 10 5.04 -0.61 -12.19
CA GLN A 10 5.47 0.54 -12.98
C GLN A 10 5.04 1.87 -12.36
N TYR A 11 3.97 1.84 -11.56
CA TYR A 11 3.45 3.01 -10.88
C TYR A 11 4.04 3.19 -9.49
N MET A 12 4.79 2.21 -8.96
CA MET A 12 5.42 2.29 -7.64
C MET A 12 6.76 3.04 -7.70
N ASP A 13 6.97 3.99 -6.80
CA ASP A 13 8.26 4.70 -6.66
C ASP A 13 9.37 3.74 -6.23
N LEU A 14 9.05 2.82 -5.31
CA LEU A 14 9.94 1.78 -4.81
C LEU A 14 9.31 0.41 -5.05
N LYS A 15 10.07 -0.46 -5.71
CA LYS A 15 9.66 -1.82 -6.01
C LYS A 15 9.50 -2.65 -4.73
N PRO A 16 8.62 -3.67 -4.71
CA PRO A 16 8.37 -4.46 -3.49
C PRO A 16 9.61 -5.05 -2.83
N HIS A 17 10.55 -5.62 -3.60
CA HIS A 17 11.78 -6.19 -3.02
C HIS A 17 12.67 -5.14 -2.34
N VAL A 18 12.68 -3.90 -2.85
CA VAL A 18 13.44 -2.78 -2.28
C VAL A 18 12.82 -2.37 -0.94
N ILE A 19 11.49 -2.29 -0.88
CA ILE A 19 10.77 -1.97 0.37
C ILE A 19 11.05 -3.02 1.42
N ILE A 20 10.97 -4.31 1.09
CA ILE A 20 11.31 -5.39 2.03
C ILE A 20 12.76 -5.23 2.54
N ARG A 21 13.70 -4.88 1.67
CA ARG A 21 15.09 -4.64 2.08
C ARG A 21 15.19 -3.47 3.06
N TYR A 22 14.48 -2.37 2.82
CA TYR A 22 14.44 -1.24 3.74
C TYR A 22 13.82 -1.61 5.09
N VAL A 23 12.77 -2.46 5.11
CA VAL A 23 12.17 -2.96 6.36
C VAL A 23 13.22 -3.71 7.18
N GLN A 24 13.98 -4.61 6.53
CA GLN A 24 15.04 -5.38 7.17
C GLN A 24 16.14 -4.49 7.77
N LEU A 25 16.47 -3.40 7.08
CA LEU A 25 17.49 -2.44 7.51
C LEU A 25 16.97 -1.44 8.56
N LYS A 26 15.69 -1.51 8.96
CA LYS A 26 15.01 -0.57 9.87
C LYS A 26 15.14 0.90 9.44
N SER A 27 15.34 1.16 8.16
CA SER A 27 15.63 2.49 7.61
C SER A 27 14.44 3.10 6.86
N ILE A 28 13.21 2.68 7.19
CA ILE A 28 12.01 3.20 6.53
C ILE A 28 11.49 4.45 7.22
N ASP A 29 11.44 5.53 6.46
CA ASP A 29 10.53 6.65 6.72
C ASP A 29 9.19 6.38 6.02
N PHE A 30 8.21 5.93 6.81
CA PHE A 30 6.89 5.57 6.29
C PHE A 30 6.15 6.75 5.65
N LYS A 31 6.47 8.00 6.03
CA LYS A 31 5.83 9.20 5.46
C LYS A 31 6.19 9.43 4.00
N LYS A 32 7.35 8.92 3.55
CA LYS A 32 7.85 9.11 2.18
C LYS A 32 7.50 7.96 1.25
N LEU A 33 6.87 6.89 1.74
CA LEU A 33 6.63 5.67 0.98
C LEU A 33 5.27 5.70 0.25
N SER A 34 5.19 6.43 -0.87
CA SER A 34 3.96 6.44 -1.71
C SER A 34 3.57 5.05 -2.21
N SER A 35 4.57 4.17 -2.38
CA SER A 35 4.41 2.83 -2.96
C SER A 35 3.55 1.90 -2.11
N VAL A 36 3.47 2.13 -0.79
CA VAL A 36 2.59 1.36 0.11
C VAL A 36 1.13 1.61 -0.25
N TRP A 37 0.77 2.86 -0.51
CA TRP A 37 -0.59 3.26 -0.85
C TRP A 37 -1.02 2.81 -2.25
N LYS A 38 -0.05 2.68 -3.17
CA LYS A 38 -0.28 2.18 -4.54
C LYS A 38 -0.49 0.66 -4.61
N CYS A 39 -0.06 -0.10 -3.60
CA CYS A 39 -0.26 -1.56 -3.57
C CYS A 39 -1.75 -1.92 -3.60
N VAL A 40 -2.23 -2.61 -4.63
CA VAL A 40 -3.65 -2.98 -4.79
C VAL A 40 -4.06 -4.23 -3.99
N SER A 41 -3.20 -4.72 -3.10
CA SER A 41 -3.53 -5.83 -2.19
C SER A 41 -3.98 -7.11 -2.94
N CYS A 42 -3.52 -7.32 -4.18
CA CYS A 42 -3.86 -8.49 -5.00
C CYS A 42 -3.24 -9.81 -4.52
N MET A 43 -2.32 -9.76 -3.56
CA MET A 43 -1.62 -10.89 -2.93
C MET A 43 -0.84 -11.85 -3.85
N ALA A 44 -0.77 -11.62 -5.16
CA ALA A 44 0.04 -12.44 -6.09
C ALA A 44 1.53 -12.56 -5.69
N CYS A 45 2.07 -11.57 -4.99
CA CYS A 45 3.45 -11.59 -4.50
C CYS A 45 3.67 -12.45 -3.25
N VAL A 46 2.60 -12.79 -2.52
CA VAL A 46 2.61 -13.71 -1.38
C VAL A 46 2.61 -15.14 -1.92
N ASP A 47 1.60 -15.48 -2.73
CA ASP A 47 1.39 -16.83 -3.26
C ASP A 47 2.57 -17.37 -4.07
N ARG A 48 3.26 -16.48 -4.81
CA ARG A 48 4.39 -16.85 -5.67
C ARG A 48 5.75 -16.71 -4.99
N CYS A 49 5.81 -16.45 -3.68
CA CYS A 49 7.09 -16.21 -3.01
C CYS A 49 7.80 -17.52 -2.65
N PRO A 50 8.95 -17.85 -3.27
CA PRO A 50 9.68 -19.09 -2.94
C PRO A 50 10.35 -19.06 -1.55
N ARG A 51 10.40 -17.88 -0.93
CA ARG A 51 11.04 -17.64 0.38
C ARG A 51 10.02 -17.30 1.47
N ASP A 52 8.73 -17.43 1.16
CA ASP A 52 7.61 -17.19 2.08
C ASP A 52 7.70 -15.87 2.88
N VAL A 53 8.20 -14.81 2.23
CA VAL A 53 8.38 -13.50 2.88
C VAL A 53 7.06 -12.74 3.06
N GLY A 54 6.04 -13.06 2.27
CA GLY A 54 4.76 -12.36 2.27
C GLY A 54 4.81 -10.82 2.06
N PRO A 55 5.37 -10.28 0.96
CA PRO A 55 5.49 -8.83 0.78
C PRO A 55 4.16 -8.08 0.82
N GLY A 56 3.08 -8.67 0.29
CA GLY A 56 1.75 -8.04 0.30
C GLY A 56 1.22 -7.83 1.72
N VAL A 57 1.44 -8.80 2.61
CA VAL A 57 1.05 -8.71 4.04
C VAL A 57 1.86 -7.63 4.75
N ILE A 58 3.16 -7.54 4.46
CA ILE A 58 4.03 -6.51 5.02
C ILE A 58 3.56 -5.11 4.61
N PHE A 59 3.12 -4.93 3.37
CA PHE A 59 2.58 -3.64 2.91
C PHE A 59 1.31 -3.25 3.66
N GLU A 60 0.39 -4.19 3.87
CA GLU A 60 -0.82 -3.94 4.68
C GLU A 60 -0.49 -3.62 6.13
N ALA A 61 0.47 -4.33 6.73
CA ALA A 61 0.94 -4.05 8.08
C ALA A 61 1.52 -2.64 8.18
N ILE A 62 2.37 -2.23 7.23
CA ILE A 62 2.92 -0.87 7.17
C ILE A 62 1.79 0.15 7.07
N ARG A 63 0.82 -0.06 6.17
CA ARG A 63 -0.33 0.82 5.99
C ARG A 63 -1.10 1.00 7.30
N SER A 64 -1.43 -0.11 7.97
CA SER A 64 -2.11 -0.08 9.27
C SER A 64 -1.31 0.67 10.33
N LEU A 65 0.02 0.49 10.39
CA LEU A 65 0.88 1.22 11.32
C LEU A 65 0.92 2.73 11.06
N VAL A 66 0.82 3.17 9.80
CA VAL A 66 0.78 4.60 9.44
C VAL A 66 -0.57 5.21 9.79
N LEU A 67 -1.66 4.53 9.43
CA LEU A 67 -3.03 4.96 9.76
C LEU A 67 -3.25 5.08 11.26
N ARG A 68 -2.76 4.11 12.07
CA ARG A 68 -2.82 4.18 13.54
C ARG A 68 -2.06 5.35 14.16
N LYS A 69 -1.15 5.99 13.41
CA LYS A 69 -0.45 7.21 13.85
C LYS A 69 -1.23 8.48 13.50
N GLY A 70 -2.45 8.37 12.97
CA GLY A 70 -3.27 9.49 12.51
C GLY A 70 -2.73 10.14 11.23
N ILE A 71 -1.96 9.39 10.43
CA ILE A 71 -1.44 9.86 9.15
C ILE A 71 -2.28 9.22 8.06
N ASP A 72 -3.34 9.93 7.66
CA ASP A 72 -4.15 9.54 6.53
C ASP A 72 -3.45 9.90 5.21
N ALA A 73 -3.60 9.04 4.22
CA ALA A 73 -3.08 9.32 2.88
C ALA A 73 -4.00 10.28 2.11
N VAL A 74 -5.28 10.32 2.46
CA VAL A 74 -6.27 11.22 1.89
C VAL A 74 -7.15 11.75 3.03
N ASP A 75 -7.42 13.06 3.02
CA ASP A 75 -8.35 13.67 3.96
C ASP A 75 -9.79 13.48 3.46
N TYR A 76 -10.56 12.64 4.16
CA TYR A 76 -11.92 12.30 3.78
C TYR A 76 -12.85 13.53 3.71
N ASN A 77 -12.62 14.52 4.57
CA ASN A 77 -13.47 15.71 4.66
C ASN A 77 -13.23 16.70 3.50
N LYS A 78 -12.12 16.56 2.78
CA LYS A 78 -11.78 17.38 1.62
C LYS A 78 -12.21 16.75 0.29
N LEU A 79 -12.89 15.60 0.32
CA LEU A 79 -13.40 14.97 -0.88
C LEU A 79 -14.53 15.82 -1.49
N VAL A 80 -14.49 15.96 -2.81
CA VAL A 80 -15.48 16.67 -3.64
C VAL A 80 -16.13 15.70 -4.62
N ASP A 81 -17.27 16.07 -5.19
CA ASP A 81 -17.99 15.30 -6.23
C ASP A 81 -18.42 13.88 -5.80
N PHE A 82 -19.05 13.74 -4.63
CA PHE A 82 -19.61 12.46 -4.18
C PHE A 82 -20.68 11.88 -5.13
N GLU A 83 -21.47 12.73 -5.78
CA GLU A 83 -22.55 12.31 -6.69
C GLU A 83 -22.04 11.62 -7.96
N LYS A 84 -20.84 11.98 -8.43
CA LYS A 84 -20.24 11.40 -9.64
C LYS A 84 -19.35 10.19 -9.34
N THR A 85 -19.03 9.98 -8.07
CA THR A 85 -18.07 8.95 -7.67
C THR A 85 -18.81 7.63 -7.42
N PRO A 86 -18.43 6.52 -8.08
CA PRO A 86 -19.00 5.22 -7.78
C PRO A 86 -18.84 4.87 -6.29
N SER A 87 -19.90 4.36 -5.64
CA SER A 87 -19.89 4.04 -4.21
C SER A 87 -18.76 3.10 -3.81
N MET A 88 -18.41 2.17 -4.71
CA MET A 88 -17.28 1.25 -4.55
C MET A 88 -15.93 1.96 -4.40
N ALA A 89 -15.72 3.09 -5.09
CA ALA A 89 -14.48 3.87 -4.98
C ALA A 89 -14.38 4.58 -3.62
N LEU A 90 -15.50 5.12 -3.12
CA LEU A 90 -15.58 5.74 -1.79
C LEU A 90 -15.28 4.73 -0.68
N ILE A 91 -15.87 3.53 -0.75
CA ILE A 91 -15.64 2.46 0.23
C ILE A 91 -14.18 1.98 0.17
N ALA A 92 -13.63 1.82 -1.03
CA ALA A 92 -12.23 1.40 -1.20
C ALA A 92 -11.26 2.45 -0.63
N LEU A 93 -11.51 3.74 -0.87
CA LEU A 93 -10.73 4.84 -0.31
C LEU A 93 -10.83 4.84 1.22
N SER A 94 -12.05 4.74 1.75
CA SER A 94 -12.30 4.73 3.20
C SER A 94 -11.56 3.60 3.93
N ARG A 95 -11.54 2.40 3.33
CA ARG A 95 -10.86 1.23 3.93
C ARG A 95 -9.34 1.29 3.80
N LYS A 96 -8.86 1.96 2.75
CA LYS A 96 -7.46 1.85 2.34
C LYS A 96 -6.61 3.05 2.74
N MET A 97 -7.18 4.25 2.69
CA MET A 97 -6.43 5.51 2.73
C MET A 97 -6.69 6.33 4.00
N THR A 98 -7.68 5.94 4.80
CA THR A 98 -8.10 6.63 6.03
C THR A 98 -8.19 5.64 7.19
N GLY A 99 -7.79 6.09 8.39
CA GLY A 99 -7.60 5.27 9.60
C GLY A 99 -8.57 5.56 10.73
#